data_AF-A0A8H7L4G1-F1
#
_entry.id   AF-A0A8H7L4G1-F1
#
_cell.length_a   1.000
_cell.length_b   1.000
_cell.length_c   1.000
_cell.angle_alpha   90.00
_cell.angle_beta   90.00
_cell.angle_gamma   90.00
#
_symmetry.space_group_name_H-M   'P 1'
#
loop_
_entity.id
_entity.type
_entity.pdbx_description
1 polymer ?
#
loop_
_entity_poly.entity_id
_entity_poly.type
_entity_poly.pdbx_seq_one_letter_code
_entity_poly.pdbx_strand_id
1 'polypeptide(L)'
;MSSPASALGDQSLENASPDGSSRRGANDTPNTSISSMTSLEEQRRVVADVTAENFPPFDHQGVVVNPFEEEQKRDLAFKQAMAEKILDLCLNIHAWSSARPTRQTEQKGEDLEKRINDIMAVQSEQGEFSDTRSLTSSILSTSLSFAKKRREDIREFVKRLKTALVALANLTAL
;
A
#
# COMPACT_ATOMS: atom_id res chain seq x y z
N MET A 1 26.40 -25.79 5.66
CA MET A 1 25.62 -24.55 5.46
C MET A 1 25.33 -24.45 3.97
N SER A 2 24.16 -24.90 3.55
CA SER A 2 23.73 -24.85 2.14
C SER A 2 22.37 -24.18 2.09
N SER A 3 22.29 -23.02 1.45
CA SER A 3 21.05 -22.33 1.13
C SER A 3 20.70 -22.62 -0.33
N PRO A 4 19.44 -22.95 -0.67
CA PRO A 4 18.99 -23.04 -2.05
C PRO A 4 18.58 -21.67 -2.59
N ALA A 5 18.92 -21.44 -3.86
CA ALA A 5 18.52 -20.28 -4.66
C ALA A 5 17.09 -20.46 -5.17
N SER A 6 16.22 -19.48 -4.93
CA SER A 6 14.87 -19.45 -5.48
C SER A 6 14.84 -18.70 -6.80
N ALA A 7 14.25 -19.37 -7.79
CA ALA A 7 14.07 -18.96 -9.16
C ALA A 7 13.04 -17.82 -9.31
N LEU A 8 13.36 -16.85 -10.17
CA LEU A 8 12.45 -15.85 -10.70
C LEU A 8 11.81 -16.41 -11.97
N GLY A 9 10.52 -16.72 -11.89
CA GLY A 9 9.68 -17.01 -13.06
C GLY A 9 9.07 -15.71 -13.57
N ASP A 10 9.47 -15.32 -14.77
CA ASP A 10 8.92 -14.21 -15.54
C ASP A 10 7.88 -14.79 -16.52
N GLN A 11 6.60 -14.52 -16.29
CA GLN A 11 5.50 -14.84 -17.21
C GLN A 11 4.73 -13.54 -17.48
N SER A 12 5.19 -12.80 -18.49
CA SER A 12 4.44 -11.68 -19.05
C SER A 12 3.39 -12.22 -20.03
N LEU A 13 2.13 -11.95 -19.71
CA LEU A 13 0.93 -12.33 -20.46
C LEU A 13 0.81 -11.52 -21.76
N GLU A 14 0.46 -12.24 -22.81
CA GLU A 14 0.02 -11.77 -24.12
C GLU A 14 -1.22 -10.86 -24.00
N ASN A 15 -1.13 -9.64 -24.52
CA ASN A 15 -2.30 -8.82 -24.83
C ASN A 15 -2.50 -8.80 -26.35
N ALA A 16 -3.48 -9.58 -26.81
CA ALA A 16 -3.95 -9.58 -28.18
C ALA A 16 -4.92 -8.41 -28.43
N SER A 17 -4.57 -7.53 -29.38
CA SER A 17 -5.47 -6.52 -29.93
C SER A 17 -6.30 -7.12 -31.07
N PRO A 18 -7.63 -6.90 -31.12
CA PRO A 18 -8.40 -7.22 -32.31
C PRO A 18 -8.34 -6.08 -33.34
N ASP A 19 -7.95 -6.47 -34.53
CA ASP A 19 -7.91 -5.73 -35.80
C ASP A 19 -9.33 -5.33 -36.24
N GLY A 20 -9.54 -4.02 -36.42
CA GLY A 20 -10.78 -3.41 -36.86
C GLY A 20 -10.72 -2.95 -38.31
N SER A 21 -10.47 -3.88 -39.24
CA SER A 21 -10.56 -3.66 -40.67
C SER A 21 -12.03 -3.63 -41.14
N SER A 22 -12.62 -2.44 -41.31
CA SER A 22 -13.94 -2.30 -41.94
C SER A 22 -13.85 -1.64 -43.32
N ARG A 23 -14.22 -2.45 -44.32
CA ARG A 23 -14.10 -2.23 -45.76
C ARG A 23 -15.04 -1.12 -46.25
N ARG A 24 -14.48 -0.17 -47.00
CA ARG A 24 -15.23 0.64 -47.98
C ARG A 24 -15.70 -0.29 -49.11
N GLY A 25 -17.01 -0.47 -49.22
CA GLY A 25 -17.67 -1.01 -50.40
C GLY A 25 -18.75 -0.02 -50.83
N ALA A 26 -18.46 0.74 -51.89
CA ALA A 26 -19.49 1.32 -52.72
C ALA A 26 -20.24 0.18 -53.42
N ASN A 27 -21.55 0.33 -53.61
CA ASN A 27 -22.25 0.04 -54.86
C ASN A 27 -23.76 0.33 -54.75
N ASP A 28 -24.22 1.09 -55.75
CA ASP A 28 -25.46 0.95 -56.50
C ASP A 28 -26.81 1.19 -55.82
N THR A 29 -27.29 2.42 -56.03
CA THR A 29 -28.71 2.81 -56.07
C THR A 29 -29.46 2.11 -57.21
N PRO A 30 -30.61 1.46 -56.93
CA PRO A 30 -31.71 1.38 -57.86
C PRO A 30 -32.74 2.45 -57.51
N ASN A 31 -32.96 3.34 -58.48
CA ASN A 31 -34.09 4.23 -58.57
C ASN A 31 -35.41 3.43 -58.48
N THR A 32 -36.29 3.73 -57.54
CA THR A 32 -37.72 3.39 -57.63
C THR A 32 -38.51 4.46 -56.89
N SER A 33 -38.96 5.44 -57.67
CA SER A 33 -40.06 6.32 -57.28
C SER A 33 -41.38 5.54 -57.38
N ILE A 34 -42.36 5.95 -56.56
CA ILE A 34 -43.77 5.53 -56.52
C ILE A 34 -44.10 4.39 -55.51
N SER A 35 -44.10 4.70 -54.20
CA SER A 35 -44.98 4.07 -53.18
C SER A 35 -44.87 4.79 -51.83
N SER A 36 -45.27 6.06 -51.75
CA SER A 36 -45.09 6.88 -50.54
C SER A 36 -46.33 7.01 -49.66
N MET A 37 -47.45 6.32 -49.97
CA MET A 37 -48.68 6.41 -49.15
C MET A 37 -49.12 5.10 -48.49
N THR A 38 -48.64 3.94 -48.94
CA THR A 38 -48.86 2.64 -48.26
C THR A 38 -47.82 2.40 -47.16
N SER A 39 -46.61 2.92 -47.33
CA SER A 39 -45.47 2.76 -46.40
C SER A 39 -45.73 3.34 -44.99
N LEU A 40 -46.47 4.45 -44.87
CA LEU A 40 -46.77 5.08 -43.57
C LEU A 40 -47.83 4.33 -42.77
N GLU A 41 -48.82 3.72 -43.44
CA GLU A 41 -49.81 2.83 -42.81
C GLU A 41 -49.16 1.53 -42.34
N GLU A 42 -48.30 0.95 -43.17
CA GLU A 42 -47.58 -0.29 -42.86
C GLU A 42 -46.59 -0.07 -41.71
N GLN A 43 -45.89 1.07 -41.70
CA GLN A 43 -45.01 1.44 -40.59
C GLN A 43 -45.79 1.76 -39.29
N ARG A 44 -46.98 2.37 -39.39
CA ARG A 44 -47.87 2.54 -38.22
C ARG A 44 -48.38 1.22 -37.68
N ARG A 45 -48.71 0.26 -38.55
CA ARG A 45 -49.12 -1.09 -38.14
C ARG A 45 -47.97 -1.85 -37.49
N VAL A 46 -46.75 -1.76 -38.02
CA VAL A 46 -45.56 -2.36 -37.40
C VAL A 46 -45.24 -1.76 -36.03
N VAL A 47 -45.35 -0.43 -35.87
CA VAL A 47 -45.16 0.20 -34.55
C VAL A 47 -46.27 -0.20 -33.58
N ALA A 48 -47.52 -0.26 -34.04
CA ALA A 48 -48.65 -0.72 -33.23
C ALA A 48 -48.48 -2.17 -32.77
N ASP A 49 -48.04 -3.07 -33.66
CA ASP A 49 -47.78 -4.48 -33.37
C ASP A 49 -46.60 -4.66 -32.39
N VAL A 50 -45.53 -3.86 -32.51
CA VAL A 50 -44.40 -3.87 -31.56
C VAL A 50 -44.80 -3.35 -30.18
N THR A 51 -45.72 -2.38 -30.10
CA THR A 51 -46.25 -1.91 -28.81
C THR A 51 -47.37 -2.80 -28.25
N ALA A 52 -47.96 -3.67 -29.07
CA ALA A 52 -48.95 -4.65 -28.66
C ALA A 52 -48.30 -5.93 -28.10
N GLU A 53 -47.00 -6.13 -28.34
CA GLU A 53 -46.24 -7.17 -27.64
C GLU A 53 -46.14 -6.86 -26.15
N ASN A 54 -46.68 -7.79 -25.36
CA ASN A 54 -46.66 -7.69 -23.91
C ASN A 54 -45.26 -8.09 -23.44
N PHE A 55 -44.45 -7.11 -23.01
CA PHE A 55 -43.13 -7.40 -22.46
C PHE A 55 -43.22 -8.28 -21.22
N PRO A 56 -42.31 -9.25 -21.05
CA PRO A 56 -42.24 -10.00 -19.81
C PRO A 56 -41.99 -9.03 -18.63
N PRO A 57 -42.60 -9.28 -17.45
CA PRO A 57 -42.36 -8.46 -16.27
C PRO A 57 -40.87 -8.43 -15.94
N PHE A 58 -40.32 -7.23 -15.72
CA PHE A 58 -38.93 -7.08 -15.34
C PHE A 58 -38.72 -7.51 -13.88
N ASP A 59 -37.85 -8.51 -13.68
CA ASP A 59 -37.41 -8.91 -12.35
C ASP A 59 -36.30 -7.97 -11.84
N HIS A 60 -36.72 -6.84 -11.28
CA HIS A 60 -35.81 -5.87 -10.66
C HIS A 60 -35.03 -6.46 -9.47
N GLN A 61 -35.61 -7.44 -8.76
CA GLN A 61 -35.00 -7.99 -7.56
C GLN A 61 -33.79 -8.87 -7.93
N GLY A 62 -33.99 -9.80 -8.87
CA GLY A 62 -32.93 -10.69 -9.32
C GLY A 62 -31.83 -9.98 -10.13
N VAL A 63 -32.21 -8.99 -10.95
CA VAL A 63 -31.28 -8.37 -11.90
C VAL A 63 -30.49 -7.20 -11.30
N VAL A 64 -31.08 -6.45 -10.35
CA VAL A 64 -30.48 -5.20 -9.86
C VAL A 64 -30.22 -5.24 -8.36
N VAL A 65 -31.22 -5.61 -7.56
CA VAL A 65 -31.13 -5.50 -6.10
C VAL A 65 -30.17 -6.53 -5.52
N ASN A 66 -30.33 -7.81 -5.87
CA ASN A 66 -29.50 -8.88 -5.30
C ASN A 66 -28.00 -8.71 -5.62
N PRO A 67 -27.56 -8.43 -6.88
CA PRO A 67 -26.15 -8.22 -7.17
C PRO A 67 -25.55 -7.02 -6.41
N PHE A 68 -26.35 -5.98 -6.20
CA PHE A 68 -25.90 -4.81 -5.45
C PHE A 68 -25.70 -5.14 -3.96
N GLU A 69 -26.63 -5.85 -3.34
CA GLU A 69 -26.52 -6.31 -1.95
C GLU A 69 -25.32 -7.26 -1.78
N GLU A 70 -25.10 -8.16 -2.74
CA GLU A 70 -23.94 -9.07 -2.74
C GLU A 70 -22.61 -8.32 -2.88
N GLU A 71 -22.53 -7.32 -3.77
CA GLU A 71 -21.35 -6.45 -3.90
C GLU A 71 -21.11 -5.69 -2.60
N GLN A 72 -22.15 -5.10 -2.00
CA GLN A 72 -22.02 -4.36 -0.74
C GLN A 72 -21.49 -5.25 0.39
N LYS A 73 -21.94 -6.50 0.46
CA LYS A 73 -21.44 -7.49 1.43
C LYS A 73 -19.99 -7.85 1.16
N ARG A 74 -19.60 -8.07 -0.10
CA ARG A 74 -18.21 -8.34 -0.49
C ARG A 74 -17.29 -7.18 -0.13
N ASP A 75 -17.72 -5.95 -0.41
CA ASP A 75 -16.94 -4.74 -0.15
C ASP A 75 -16.72 -4.51 1.34
N LEU A 76 -17.75 -4.78 2.17
CA LEU A 76 -17.64 -4.75 3.62
C LEU A 76 -16.65 -5.81 4.14
N ALA A 77 -16.75 -7.04 3.65
CA ALA A 77 -15.83 -8.12 4.02
C ALA A 77 -14.38 -7.80 3.60
N PHE A 78 -14.19 -7.22 2.42
CA PHE A 78 -12.88 -6.77 1.94
C PHE A 78 -12.29 -5.67 2.83
N LYS A 79 -13.08 -4.65 3.18
CA LYS A 79 -12.65 -3.57 4.09
C LYS A 79 -12.22 -4.11 5.44
N GLN A 80 -12.96 -5.07 6.00
CA GLN A 80 -12.61 -5.71 7.27
C GLN A 80 -11.29 -6.49 7.16
N ALA A 81 -11.14 -7.33 6.15
CA ALA A 81 -9.91 -8.09 5.92
C ALA A 81 -8.70 -7.17 5.68
N MET A 82 -8.89 -6.08 4.92
CA MET A 82 -7.84 -5.10 4.66
C MET A 82 -7.40 -4.40 5.95
N ALA A 83 -8.35 -3.97 6.77
CA ALA A 83 -8.06 -3.34 8.06
C ALA A 83 -7.26 -4.27 8.99
N GLU A 84 -7.63 -5.56 9.04
CA GLU A 84 -6.89 -6.59 9.79
C GLU A 84 -5.45 -6.73 9.29
N LYS A 85 -5.24 -6.82 7.97
CA LYS A 85 -3.89 -6.95 7.38
C LYS A 85 -3.03 -5.71 7.63
N ILE A 86 -3.60 -4.51 7.55
CA ILE A 86 -2.87 -3.28 7.86
C ILE A 86 -2.47 -3.26 9.33
N LEU A 87 -3.37 -3.64 10.23
CA LEU A 87 -3.08 -3.68 11.67
C LEU A 87 -1.95 -4.69 11.97
N ASP A 88 -2.01 -5.89 11.42
CA ASP A 88 -0.95 -6.90 11.56
C ASP A 88 0.40 -6.38 11.04
N LEU A 89 0.42 -5.74 9.87
CA LEU A 89 1.64 -5.13 9.33
C LEU A 89 2.20 -4.05 10.26
N CYS A 90 1.36 -3.15 10.78
CA CYS A 90 1.78 -2.12 11.73
C CYS A 90 2.38 -2.72 13.01
N LEU A 91 1.76 -3.77 13.56
CA LEU A 91 2.26 -4.46 14.74
C LEU A 91 3.61 -5.14 14.47
N ASN A 92 3.76 -5.79 13.32
CA ASN A 92 5.02 -6.39 12.90
C ASN A 92 6.11 -5.34 12.75
N ILE A 93 5.86 -4.23 12.05
CA ILE A 93 6.84 -3.14 11.91
C ILE A 93 7.24 -2.59 13.29
N HIS A 94 6.27 -2.42 14.20
CA HIS A 94 6.56 -1.97 15.57
C HIS A 94 7.42 -2.99 16.35
N ALA A 95 7.09 -4.27 16.29
CA ALA A 95 7.87 -5.32 16.95
C ALA A 95 9.31 -5.37 16.42
N TRP A 96 9.49 -5.29 15.11
CA TRP A 96 10.82 -5.31 14.49
C TRP A 96 11.63 -4.04 14.76
N SER A 97 10.99 -2.88 14.72
CA SER A 97 11.64 -1.60 15.01
C SER A 97 11.96 -1.41 16.49
N SER A 98 11.21 -2.03 17.41
CA SER A 98 11.47 -1.99 18.84
C SER A 98 12.56 -2.99 19.28
N ALA A 99 12.66 -4.15 18.63
CA ALA A 99 13.69 -5.15 18.92
C ALA A 99 15.09 -4.76 18.42
N ARG A 100 15.18 -4.05 17.28
CA ARG A 100 16.46 -3.73 16.63
C ARG A 100 17.39 -2.82 17.45
N PRO A 101 16.91 -1.73 18.09
CA PRO A 101 17.74 -0.87 18.92
C PRO A 101 18.44 -1.64 20.03
N THR A 102 17.73 -2.50 20.76
CA THR A 102 18.27 -3.28 21.88
C THR A 102 19.46 -4.12 21.45
N ARG A 103 19.28 -4.91 20.38
CA ARG A 103 20.35 -5.75 19.81
C ARG A 103 21.54 -4.92 19.32
N GLN A 104 21.28 -3.76 18.70
CA GLN A 104 22.36 -2.90 18.23
C GLN A 104 23.13 -2.23 19.37
N THR A 105 22.48 -1.87 20.48
CA THR A 105 23.16 -1.37 21.68
C THR A 105 23.97 -2.45 22.37
N GLU A 106 23.43 -3.66 22.48
CA GLU A 106 24.12 -4.82 23.08
C GLU A 106 25.37 -5.18 22.29
N GLN A 107 25.25 -5.34 20.96
CA GLN A 107 26.39 -5.62 20.09
C GLN A 107 27.49 -4.55 20.17
N LYS A 108 27.11 -3.27 20.27
CA LYS A 108 28.08 -2.18 20.45
C LYS A 108 28.69 -2.18 21.86
N GLY A 109 27.93 -2.58 22.87
CA GLY A 109 28.43 -2.79 24.22
C GLY A 109 29.48 -3.89 24.27
N GLU A 110 29.20 -5.04 23.65
CA GLU A 110 30.14 -6.17 23.52
C GLU A 110 31.43 -5.77 22.79
N ASP A 111 31.34 -5.02 21.68
CA ASP A 111 32.53 -4.54 20.96
C ASP A 111 33.37 -3.59 21.82
N LEU A 112 32.73 -2.72 22.60
CA LEU A 112 33.43 -1.83 23.53
C LEU A 112 34.08 -2.59 24.68
N GLU A 113 33.38 -3.55 25.27
CA GLU A 113 33.90 -4.40 26.34
C GLU A 113 35.10 -5.21 25.86
N LYS A 114 35.01 -5.79 24.67
CA LYS A 114 36.14 -6.48 24.03
C LYS A 114 37.35 -5.55 23.89
N ARG A 115 37.15 -4.33 23.35
CA ARG A 115 38.24 -3.35 23.21
C ARG A 115 38.84 -2.94 24.55
N ILE A 116 38.03 -2.79 25.59
CA ILE A 116 38.51 -2.50 26.95
C ILE A 116 39.38 -3.66 27.44
N ASN A 117 38.93 -4.91 27.26
CA ASN A 117 39.69 -6.09 27.65
C ASN A 117 41.00 -6.22 26.87
N ASP A 118 40.98 -5.94 25.56
CA ASP A 118 42.19 -5.93 24.71
C ASP A 118 43.20 -4.87 25.20
N ILE A 119 42.73 -3.66 25.55
CA ILE A 119 43.58 -2.60 26.12
C ILE A 119 44.14 -3.02 27.48
N MET A 120 43.32 -3.60 28.36
CA MET A 120 43.78 -4.07 29.67
C MET A 120 44.83 -5.18 29.56
N ALA A 121 44.66 -6.11 28.62
CA ALA A 121 45.66 -7.15 28.35
C ALA A 121 47.00 -6.54 27.93
N VAL A 122 46.98 -5.61 26.96
CA VAL A 122 48.19 -4.90 26.51
C VAL A 122 48.84 -4.10 27.64
N GLN A 123 48.05 -3.42 28.48
CA GLN A 123 48.56 -2.69 29.64
C GLN A 123 49.21 -3.62 30.67
N SER A 124 48.60 -4.79 30.94
CA SER A 124 49.15 -5.77 31.87
C SER A 124 50.50 -6.33 31.40
N GLU A 125 50.70 -6.48 30.08
CA GLU A 125 51.95 -6.94 29.49
C GLU A 125 53.05 -5.88 29.54
N GLN A 126 52.70 -4.60 29.50
CA GLN A 126 53.66 -3.47 29.53
C GLN A 126 54.17 -3.12 30.95
N GLY A 127 53.64 -3.76 31.99
CA GLY A 127 54.18 -3.67 33.35
C GLY A 127 54.01 -2.33 34.07
N GLU A 128 53.15 -1.43 33.58
CA GLU A 128 53.00 -0.07 34.11
C GLU A 128 51.52 0.37 34.23
N PHE A 129 51.12 0.80 35.43
CA PHE A 129 50.40 2.05 35.75
C PHE A 129 49.52 1.93 37.01
N SER A 130 50.07 2.37 38.15
CA SER A 130 49.34 2.62 39.40
C SER A 130 48.71 4.02 39.51
N ASP A 131 48.71 4.88 38.47
CA ASP A 131 48.39 6.31 38.67
C ASP A 131 47.41 7.01 37.69
N THR A 132 46.53 6.31 36.99
CA THR A 132 45.56 6.96 36.06
C THR A 132 44.15 7.09 36.61
N ARG A 133 44.00 7.58 37.86
CA ARG A 133 42.68 7.90 38.43
C ARG A 133 42.07 9.23 37.91
N SER A 134 42.72 9.92 36.98
CA SER A 134 42.35 11.30 36.58
C SER A 134 41.74 11.47 35.18
N LEU A 135 41.67 10.43 34.33
CA LEU A 135 41.21 10.60 32.92
C LEU A 135 39.79 10.08 32.63
N THR A 136 39.12 9.46 33.59
CA THR A 136 37.77 8.88 33.39
C THR A 136 36.64 9.92 33.41
N SER A 137 36.88 11.14 33.89
CA SER A 137 35.85 12.19 33.99
C SER A 137 35.53 12.91 32.66
N SER A 138 36.49 12.98 31.73
CA SER A 138 36.30 13.75 30.48
C SER A 138 35.61 12.97 29.36
N ILE A 139 35.78 11.64 29.28
CA ILE A 139 35.22 10.83 28.18
C ILE A 139 33.70 10.57 28.36
N LEU A 140 33.23 10.51 29.62
CA LEU A 140 31.80 10.35 29.92
C LEU A 140 30.98 11.61 29.56
N SER A 141 31.58 12.80 29.58
CA SER A 141 30.90 14.07 29.28
C SER A 141 30.48 14.21 27.81
N THR A 142 31.27 13.68 26.87
CA THR A 142 31.00 13.82 25.43
C THR A 142 29.95 12.83 24.92
N SER A 143 29.89 11.63 25.51
CA SER A 143 28.88 10.60 25.21
C SER A 143 27.48 11.03 25.67
N LEU A 144 27.39 11.66 26.85
CA LEU A 144 26.12 12.10 27.43
C LEU A 144 25.49 13.26 26.63
N SER A 145 26.31 14.15 26.04
CA SER A 145 25.83 15.29 25.25
C SER A 145 25.16 14.87 23.93
N PHE A 146 25.73 13.87 23.24
CA PHE A 146 25.15 13.31 22.01
C PHE A 146 23.83 12.59 22.27
N ALA A 147 23.73 11.81 23.34
CA ALA A 147 22.47 11.15 23.73
C ALA A 147 21.40 12.18 24.12
N LYS A 148 21.78 13.27 24.78
CA LYS A 148 20.88 14.36 25.17
C LYS A 148 20.35 15.14 23.96
N LYS A 149 21.21 15.44 22.98
CA LYS A 149 20.82 16.07 21.72
C LYS A 149 19.83 15.21 20.93
N ARG A 150 20.11 13.92 20.78
CA ARG A 150 19.21 13.00 20.06
C ARG A 150 17.83 12.88 20.72
N ARG A 151 17.76 12.95 22.06
CA ARG A 151 16.49 13.00 22.81
C ARG A 151 15.74 14.30 22.58
N GLU A 152 16.43 15.42 22.45
CA GLU A 152 15.80 16.71 22.13
C GLU A 152 15.20 16.71 20.72
N ASP A 153 15.97 16.25 19.73
CA ASP A 153 15.53 16.18 18.34
C ASP A 153 14.26 15.30 18.18
N ILE A 154 14.20 14.16 18.90
CA ILE A 154 13.02 13.28 18.91
C ILE A 154 11.82 13.96 19.56
N ARG A 155 12.01 14.67 20.68
CA ARG A 155 10.91 15.40 21.34
C ARG A 155 10.35 16.48 20.44
N GLU A 156 11.22 17.21 19.75
CA GLU A 156 10.82 18.23 18.80
C GLU A 156 10.03 17.64 17.63
N PHE A 157 10.51 16.53 17.06
CA PHE A 157 9.81 15.81 16.00
C PHE A 157 8.40 15.37 16.42
N VAL A 158 8.28 14.74 17.60
CA VAL A 158 6.97 14.30 18.12
C VAL A 158 6.04 15.49 18.35
N LYS A 159 6.56 16.63 18.84
CA LYS A 159 5.77 17.85 19.00
C LYS A 159 5.26 18.37 17.66
N ARG A 160 6.11 18.44 16.64
CA ARG A 160 5.72 18.85 15.28
C ARG A 160 4.67 17.92 14.68
N LEU A 161 4.82 16.61 14.86
CA LEU A 161 3.87 15.60 14.40
C LEU A 161 2.50 15.77 15.06
N LYS A 162 2.47 15.97 16.40
CA LYS A 162 1.23 16.23 17.14
C LYS A 162 0.54 17.50 16.65
N THR A 163 1.28 18.58 16.44
CA THR A 163 0.72 19.83 15.90
C THR A 163 0.12 19.64 14.51
N ALA A 164 0.83 18.93 13.63
CA ALA A 164 0.34 18.64 12.28
C ALA A 164 -0.95 17.80 12.29
N LEU A 165 -1.00 16.77 13.15
CA LEU A 165 -2.19 15.95 13.35
C LEU A 165 -3.39 16.76 13.86
N VAL A 166 -3.18 17.65 14.83
CA VAL A 166 -4.24 18.54 15.34
C VAL A 166 -4.72 19.50 14.24
N ALA A 167 -3.80 20.05 13.45
CA ALA A 167 -4.15 20.92 12.32
C ALA A 167 -4.98 20.18 11.26
N LEU A 168 -4.62 18.94 10.93
CA LEU A 168 -5.36 18.08 10.00
C LEU A 168 -6.76 17.71 10.52
N ALA A 169 -6.87 17.35 11.80
CA ALA A 169 -8.13 16.97 12.42
C ALA A 169 -9.11 18.16 12.54
N ASN A 170 -8.60 19.36 12.83
CA ASN A 170 -9.42 20.57 12.88
C ASN A 170 -9.84 21.06 11.49
N LEU A 171 -9.12 20.66 10.43
CA LEU A 171 -9.49 20.95 9.04
C LEU A 171 -10.68 20.10 8.55
N THR A 172 -10.97 18.99 9.22
CA THR A 172 -12.05 18.05 8.85
C THR A 172 -13.37 18.34 9.57
N ALA A 173 -13.41 19.37 10.43
CA ALA A 173 -14.57 19.79 11.22
C ALA A 173 -15.25 21.08 10.69
N LEU A 174 -14.93 21.49 9.47
CA LEU A 174 -15.51 22.63 8.72
C LEU A 174 -16.17 22.11 7.45
#